data_AF-A0A2N0LNI9-F1
#
_entry.id   AF-A0A2N0LNI9-F1
#
_cell.length_a   1.000
_cell.length_b   1.000
_cell.length_c   1.000
_cell.angle_alpha   90.00
_cell.angle_beta   90.00
_cell.angle_gamma   90.00
#
_symmetry.space_group_name_H-M   'P 1'
#
loop_
_entity.id
_entity.type
_entity.pdbx_description
1 polymer ?
#
loop_
_entity_poly.entity_id
_entity_poly.type
_entity_poly.pdbx_seq_one_letter_code
_entity_poly.pdbx_strand_id
1 'polypeptide(L)'
;MDDIKQEIVEECLELLRQGETLEQCLERHPEEAADLEPILRVALSVRSDLAAVLPLPTRTRMRGRVLAEWDRQHQPRRWNLRIPSIFSKRALLPEWALFPRLAFATAILVVALALGGLGTNTAAANSVPGDMLYPVKEMREGVQLWFARSPEAKVEMYTSFVNERVEEVSKMAAREQANLDAISDALARMQEHLTALNVVVDGKLALSNVERIDSDFVEALQKSIAEQGAAGNLLETALEEVPTEGRPAFSNALNALQTAQERVDSALETVGQSGFND
;
A
#
# COMPACT_ATOMS: atom_id res chain seq x y z
N MET A 1 -4.98 16.18 14.47
CA MET A 1 -3.90 16.48 15.46
C MET A 1 -2.59 15.81 15.05
N ASP A 2 -2.63 14.64 14.39
CA ASP A 2 -1.42 13.97 13.90
C ASP A 2 -0.83 14.58 12.61
N ASP A 3 -1.64 15.13 11.70
CA ASP A 3 -1.13 15.77 10.46
C ASP A 3 -0.21 16.98 10.74
N ILE A 4 -0.57 17.84 11.71
CA ILE A 4 0.25 19.00 12.12
C ILE A 4 1.61 18.54 12.65
N LYS A 5 1.66 17.39 13.34
CA LYS A 5 2.92 16.85 13.86
C LYS A 5 3.80 16.29 12.73
N GLN A 6 3.21 15.74 11.67
CA GLN A 6 3.97 15.25 10.52
C GLN A 6 4.61 16.39 9.73
N GLU A 7 3.86 17.48 9.50
CA GLU A 7 4.36 18.66 8.77
C GLU A 7 5.55 19.32 9.51
N ILE A 8 5.46 19.45 10.84
CA ILE A 8 6.56 20.01 11.67
C ILE A 8 7.79 19.09 11.65
N VAL A 9 7.61 17.77 11.66
CA VAL A 9 8.73 16.82 11.57
C VAL A 9 9.42 16.93 10.21
N GLU A 10 8.66 17.02 9.11
CA GLU A 10 9.22 17.17 7.77
C GLU A 10 9.99 18.49 7.60
N GLU A 11 9.43 19.60 8.10
CA GLU A 11 10.10 20.90 8.12
C GLU A 11 11.43 20.83 8.90
N CYS A 12 11.41 20.24 10.09
CA CYS A 12 12.61 20.09 10.90
C CYS A 12 13.68 19.21 10.23
N LEU A 13 13.26 18.14 9.54
CA LEU A 13 14.19 17.29 8.80
C LEU A 13 14.84 18.02 7.61
N GLU A 14 14.12 18.95 6.97
CA GLU A 14 14.64 19.76 5.87
C GLU A 14 15.64 20.83 6.37
N LEU A 15 15.34 21.51 7.48
CA LEU A 15 16.27 22.45 8.11
C LEU A 15 17.57 21.76 8.58
N LEU A 16 17.46 20.56 9.15
CA LEU A 16 18.61 19.72 9.50
C LEU A 16 19.41 19.26 8.27
N ARG A 17 18.78 19.13 7.09
CA ARG A 17 19.50 18.86 5.83
C ARG A 17 20.32 20.06 5.39
N GLN A 18 19.80 21.27 5.61
CA GLN A 18 20.45 22.55 5.28
C GLN A 18 21.56 22.96 6.26
N GLY A 19 21.72 22.22 7.36
CA GLY A 19 22.85 22.38 8.30
C GLY A 19 22.49 23.06 9.61
N GLU A 20 21.21 23.27 9.90
CA GLU A 20 20.77 23.65 11.25
C GLU A 20 21.01 22.51 12.25
N THR A 21 21.08 22.86 13.53
CA THR A 21 21.27 21.92 14.65
C THR A 21 19.94 21.46 15.23
N LEU A 22 19.93 20.31 15.92
CA LEU A 22 18.74 19.75 16.55
C LEU A 22 18.12 20.74 17.55
N GLU A 23 18.97 21.40 18.32
CA GLU A 23 18.59 22.37 19.35
C GLU A 23 17.89 23.58 18.73
N GLN A 24 18.35 24.06 17.56
CA GLN A 24 17.72 25.16 16.84
C GLN A 24 16.33 24.80 16.30
N CYS A 25 16.11 23.53 15.94
CA CYS A 25 14.78 23.09 15.50
C CYS A 25 13.80 22.95 16.66
N LEU A 26 14.27 22.48 17.81
CA LEU A 26 13.46 22.37 19.03
C LEU A 26 13.11 23.74 19.61
N GLU A 27 13.97 24.75 19.44
CA GLU A 27 13.67 26.13 19.83
C GLU A 27 12.57 26.77 18.97
N ARG A 28 12.41 26.34 17.71
CA ARG A 28 11.33 26.81 16.82
C ARG A 28 9.95 26.27 17.17
N HIS A 29 9.90 25.07 17.78
CA HIS A 29 8.67 24.38 18.17
C HIS A 29 8.71 23.97 19.64
N PRO A 30 8.66 24.95 20.58
CA PRO A 30 8.82 24.69 22.00
C PRO A 30 7.63 23.94 22.63
N GLU A 31 6.44 24.01 22.03
CA GLU A 31 5.26 23.29 22.53
C GLU A 31 5.35 21.77 22.22
N GLU A 32 5.99 21.40 21.11
CA GLU A 32 6.12 20.03 20.61
C GLU A 32 7.51 19.42 20.85
N ALA A 33 8.46 20.18 21.39
CA ALA A 33 9.85 19.77 21.56
C ALA A 33 10.02 18.43 22.29
N ALA A 34 9.18 18.16 23.31
CA ALA A 34 9.21 16.91 24.07
C ALA A 34 8.86 15.67 23.23
N ASP A 35 8.00 15.83 22.22
CA ASP A 35 7.60 14.76 21.31
C ASP A 35 8.56 14.66 20.11
N LEU A 36 9.11 15.79 19.64
CA LEU A 36 9.98 15.88 18.47
C LEU A 36 11.41 15.39 18.73
N GLU A 37 11.98 15.70 19.90
CA GLU A 37 13.36 15.36 20.27
C GLU A 37 13.70 13.86 20.04
N PRO A 38 12.90 12.88 20.52
CA PRO A 38 13.23 11.47 20.33
C PRO A 38 13.19 11.04 18.85
N ILE A 39 12.25 11.57 18.06
CA ILE A 39 12.07 11.23 16.65
C ILE A 39 13.25 11.78 15.82
N LEU A 40 13.61 13.04 16.03
CA LEU A 40 14.70 13.70 15.32
C LEU A 40 16.07 13.12 15.70
N ARG A 41 16.26 12.74 16.97
CA ARG A 41 17.50 12.06 17.42
C ARG A 41 17.69 10.71 16.73
N VAL A 42 16.60 9.94 16.54
CA VAL A 42 16.65 8.68 15.77
C VAL A 42 16.98 8.95 14.30
N ALA A 43 16.32 9.92 13.67
CA ALA A 43 16.58 10.29 12.27
C ALA A 43 18.05 10.72 12.04
N LEU A 44 18.63 11.47 12.99
CA LEU A 44 20.03 11.89 12.95
C LEU A 44 21.00 10.71 13.15
N SER A 45 20.72 9.80 14.08
CA SER A 45 21.54 8.59 14.30
C SER A 45 21.56 7.67 13.07
N VAL A 46 20.43 7.61 12.35
CA VAL A 46 20.32 6.87 11.09
C VAL A 46 21.16 7.55 10.00
N ARG A 47 21.14 8.88 9.91
CA ARG A 47 21.88 9.65 8.91
C ARG A 47 23.41 9.55 9.09
N SER A 48 23.91 9.66 10.33
CA SER A 48 25.35 9.65 10.61
C SER A 48 25.99 8.28 10.38
N ASP A 49 25.26 7.21 10.70
CA ASP A 49 25.85 5.86 10.78
C ASP A 49 25.59 5.03 9.52
N LEU A 50 24.47 5.23 8.80
CA LEU A 50 24.15 4.43 7.61
C LEU A 50 24.78 4.94 6.32
N ALA A 51 25.01 6.25 6.17
CA ALA A 51 25.55 6.81 4.93
C ALA A 51 27.06 6.50 4.73
N ALA A 52 27.81 6.29 5.82
CA ALA A 52 29.27 6.13 5.77
C ALA A 52 29.77 4.68 5.93
N VAL A 53 28.97 3.75 6.45
CA VAL A 53 29.51 2.46 6.96
C VAL A 53 28.92 1.21 6.29
N LEU A 54 27.84 1.30 5.51
CA LEU A 54 27.13 0.09 5.05
C LEU A 54 27.42 -0.29 3.60
N PRO A 55 28.01 -1.48 3.36
CA PRO A 55 28.06 -2.07 2.03
C PRO A 55 26.65 -2.23 1.45
N LEU A 56 26.49 -1.95 0.16
CA LEU A 56 25.26 -2.14 -0.62
C LEU A 56 24.45 -3.41 -0.27
N PRO A 57 25.04 -4.62 -0.14
CA PRO A 57 24.26 -5.81 0.21
C PRO A 57 23.60 -5.76 1.59
N THR A 58 24.19 -5.03 2.55
CA THR A 58 23.61 -4.86 3.89
C THR A 58 22.47 -3.86 3.87
N ARG A 59 22.57 -2.82 3.04
CA ARG A 59 21.47 -1.86 2.79
C ARG A 59 20.26 -2.56 2.18
N THR A 60 20.46 -3.42 1.18
CA THR A 60 19.37 -4.19 0.55
C THR A 60 18.70 -5.16 1.52
N ARG A 61 19.47 -5.82 2.41
CA ARG A 61 18.90 -6.68 3.46
C ARG A 61 18.13 -5.91 4.52
N MET A 62 18.65 -4.77 4.97
CA MET A 62 17.95 -3.89 5.91
C MET A 62 16.66 -3.36 5.30
N ARG A 63 16.71 -2.90 4.04
CA ARG A 63 15.52 -2.47 3.29
C ARG A 63 14.53 -3.60 3.11
N GLY A 64 14.98 -4.79 2.73
CA GLY A 64 14.12 -5.97 2.61
C GLY A 64 13.44 -6.32 3.94
N ARG A 65 14.10 -6.11 5.08
CA ARG A 65 13.48 -6.25 6.41
C ARG A 65 12.48 -5.15 6.72
N VAL A 66 12.78 -3.89 6.40
CA VAL A 66 11.86 -2.76 6.58
C VAL A 66 10.63 -2.93 5.69
N LEU A 67 10.81 -3.30 4.43
CA LEU A 67 9.73 -3.59 3.49
C LEU A 67 8.93 -4.83 3.89
N ALA A 68 9.58 -5.88 4.40
CA ALA A 68 8.88 -7.05 4.91
C ALA A 68 8.14 -6.76 6.22
N GLU A 69 8.64 -5.84 7.04
CA GLU A 69 7.97 -5.40 8.26
C GLU A 69 6.82 -4.44 7.94
N TRP A 70 7.00 -3.56 6.95
CA TRP A 70 5.94 -2.73 6.37
C TRP A 70 4.81 -3.59 5.80
N ASP A 71 5.14 -4.58 4.98
CA ASP A 71 4.21 -5.58 4.43
C ASP A 71 3.55 -6.41 5.55
N ARG A 72 4.22 -6.64 6.69
CA ARG A 72 3.60 -7.28 7.86
C ARG A 72 2.64 -6.37 8.62
N GLN A 73 2.95 -5.09 8.72
CA GLN A 73 2.21 -4.12 9.50
C GLN A 73 1.01 -3.54 8.75
N HIS A 74 1.14 -3.38 7.42
CA HIS A 74 0.10 -2.91 6.50
C HIS A 74 -0.58 -4.05 5.74
N GLN A 75 -0.30 -5.31 6.10
CA GLN A 75 -1.14 -6.42 5.68
C GLN A 75 -2.55 -6.24 6.27
N PRO A 76 -3.62 -6.48 5.50
CA PRO A 76 -4.99 -6.32 5.98
C PRO A 76 -5.14 -7.07 7.30
N ARG A 77 -5.73 -6.38 8.29
CA ARG A 77 -5.95 -6.83 9.67
C ARG A 77 -6.04 -8.34 9.72
N ARG A 78 -4.95 -9.00 10.13
CA ARG A 78 -4.93 -10.45 10.29
C ARG A 78 -6.01 -10.81 11.29
N TRP A 79 -7.13 -11.29 10.80
CA TRP A 79 -8.06 -12.03 11.63
C TRP A 79 -7.26 -13.19 12.21
N ASN A 80 -7.11 -13.18 13.53
CA ASN A 80 -6.85 -14.40 14.28
C ASN A 80 -8.05 -15.31 14.02
N LEU A 81 -8.05 -15.99 12.87
CA LEU A 81 -8.74 -17.25 12.70
C LEU A 81 -8.09 -18.17 13.71
N ARG A 82 -8.55 -18.10 14.97
CA ARG A 82 -8.53 -19.22 15.88
C ARG A 82 -9.34 -20.28 15.17
N ILE A 83 -8.69 -21.04 14.30
CA ILE A 83 -9.18 -22.32 13.85
C ILE A 83 -9.38 -23.07 15.17
N PRO A 84 -10.62 -23.35 15.62
CA PRO A 84 -10.80 -24.15 16.81
C PRO A 84 -9.99 -25.42 16.58
N SER A 85 -9.16 -25.79 17.55
CA SER A 85 -8.34 -26.99 17.48
C SER A 85 -9.26 -28.22 17.46
N ILE A 86 -9.83 -28.54 16.29
CA ILE A 86 -10.62 -29.76 16.08
C ILE A 86 -9.69 -30.98 15.90
N PHE A 87 -8.37 -30.75 15.81
CA PHE A 87 -7.34 -31.77 15.65
C PHE A 87 -6.56 -32.06 16.93
N SER A 88 -7.19 -31.92 18.09
CA SER A 88 -6.59 -32.29 19.39
C SER A 88 -7.31 -33.43 20.08
N LYS A 89 -7.65 -34.51 19.37
CA LYS A 89 -7.68 -35.86 19.95
C LYS A 89 -7.21 -36.90 18.94
N ARG A 90 -6.24 -37.70 19.37
CA ARG A 90 -5.89 -39.01 18.81
C ARG A 90 -7.18 -39.80 18.55
N ALA A 91 -7.58 -39.91 17.30
CA ALA A 91 -8.57 -40.87 16.85
C ALA A 91 -8.04 -41.54 15.60
N LEU A 92 -7.84 -42.84 15.72
CA LEU A 92 -7.47 -43.83 14.71
C LEU A 92 -8.06 -43.49 13.33
N LEU A 93 -7.21 -43.19 12.35
CA LEU A 93 -7.63 -43.04 10.95
C LEU A 93 -7.41 -44.36 10.21
N PRO A 94 -8.42 -44.91 9.48
CA PRO A 94 -8.29 -46.15 8.70
C PRO A 94 -7.58 -45.92 7.35
N GLU A 95 -7.08 -47.00 6.76
CA GLU A 95 -6.14 -47.09 5.61
C GLU A 95 -6.66 -46.64 4.22
N TRP A 96 -7.67 -45.78 4.11
CA TRP A 96 -8.13 -45.24 2.81
C TRP A 96 -7.32 -44.01 2.35
N ALA A 97 -6.09 -43.87 2.84
CA ALA A 97 -5.16 -42.77 2.59
C ALA A 97 -4.53 -42.76 1.18
N LEU A 98 -5.26 -43.20 0.16
CA LEU A 98 -4.91 -43.04 -1.26
C LEU A 98 -5.41 -41.73 -1.88
N PHE A 99 -6.05 -40.85 -1.09
CA PHE A 99 -6.59 -39.57 -1.56
C PHE A 99 -5.76 -38.28 -1.32
N PRO A 100 -4.45 -38.26 -0.95
CA PRO A 100 -3.76 -36.98 -0.76
C PRO A 100 -3.59 -36.20 -2.08
N ARG A 101 -3.55 -36.89 -3.24
CA ARG A 101 -3.45 -36.23 -4.56
C ARG A 101 -4.75 -35.59 -5.02
N LEU A 102 -5.89 -36.24 -4.77
CA LEU A 102 -7.21 -35.70 -5.09
C LEU A 102 -7.58 -34.56 -4.14
N ALA A 103 -7.27 -34.69 -2.84
CA ALA A 103 -7.46 -33.61 -1.87
C ALA A 103 -6.63 -32.37 -2.23
N PHE A 104 -5.39 -32.55 -2.69
CA PHE A 104 -4.53 -31.46 -3.15
C PHE A 104 -5.02 -30.85 -4.47
N ALA A 105 -5.46 -31.67 -5.43
CA ALA A 105 -6.06 -31.20 -6.67
C ALA A 105 -7.37 -30.45 -6.44
N THR A 106 -8.22 -30.91 -5.51
CA THR A 106 -9.43 -30.19 -5.11
C THR A 106 -9.11 -28.91 -4.35
N ALA A 107 -8.08 -28.89 -3.52
CA ALA A 107 -7.64 -27.66 -2.85
C ALA A 107 -7.10 -26.64 -3.86
N ILE A 108 -6.29 -27.08 -4.82
CA ILE A 108 -5.82 -26.24 -5.94
C ILE A 108 -7.01 -25.77 -6.77
N LEU A 109 -8.00 -26.63 -7.06
CA LEU A 109 -9.18 -26.25 -7.84
C LEU A 109 -10.03 -25.23 -7.09
N VAL A 110 -10.23 -25.39 -5.78
CA VAL A 110 -10.96 -24.43 -4.94
C VAL A 110 -10.22 -23.09 -4.87
N VAL A 111 -8.89 -23.12 -4.71
CA VAL A 111 -8.05 -21.91 -4.74
C VAL A 111 -8.05 -21.29 -6.15
N ALA A 112 -7.97 -22.08 -7.22
CA ALA A 112 -8.01 -21.61 -8.59
C ALA A 112 -9.38 -21.05 -8.99
N LEU A 113 -10.48 -21.58 -8.44
CA LEU A 113 -11.82 -21.02 -8.60
C LEU A 113 -12.01 -19.76 -7.74
N ALA A 114 -11.38 -19.69 -6.57
CA ALA A 114 -11.39 -18.50 -5.71
C ALA A 114 -10.52 -17.37 -6.28
N LEU A 115 -9.47 -17.68 -7.05
CA LEU A 115 -8.53 -16.71 -7.65
C LEU A 115 -8.84 -16.40 -9.12
N GLY A 116 -9.18 -17.40 -9.93
CA GLY A 116 -9.42 -17.29 -11.37
C GLY A 116 -10.91 -17.15 -11.70
N GLY A 117 -11.31 -15.95 -12.13
CA GLY A 117 -12.68 -15.63 -12.55
C GLY A 117 -13.15 -16.36 -13.81
N LEU A 118 -13.61 -17.61 -13.67
CA LEU A 118 -14.46 -18.25 -14.67
C LEU A 118 -15.91 -18.30 -14.16
N GLY A 119 -16.65 -17.21 -14.40
CA GLY A 119 -18.09 -17.30 -14.63
C GLY A 119 -19.04 -17.00 -13.47
N THR A 120 -18.58 -16.63 -12.28
CA THR A 120 -19.48 -16.08 -11.26
C THR A 120 -19.06 -14.67 -10.93
N ASN A 121 -19.92 -13.71 -11.28
CA ASN A 121 -19.93 -12.36 -10.71
C ASN A 121 -20.16 -12.53 -9.20
N THR A 122 -19.11 -12.88 -8.45
CA THR A 122 -19.25 -13.26 -7.05
C THR A 122 -19.80 -12.04 -6.31
N ALA A 123 -20.80 -12.24 -5.45
CA ALA A 123 -21.36 -11.14 -4.66
C ALA A 123 -20.27 -10.39 -3.85
N ALA A 124 -19.15 -11.06 -3.54
CA ALA A 124 -17.98 -10.47 -2.93
C ALA A 124 -17.21 -9.48 -3.83
N ALA A 125 -17.22 -9.63 -5.16
CA ALA A 125 -16.58 -8.65 -6.05
C ALA A 125 -17.31 -7.29 -6.01
N ASN A 126 -18.63 -7.32 -5.82
CA ASN A 126 -19.45 -6.10 -5.72
C ASN A 126 -19.64 -5.59 -4.27
N SER A 127 -19.03 -6.23 -3.28
CA SER A 127 -19.17 -5.81 -1.89
C SER A 127 -18.35 -4.56 -1.60
N VAL A 128 -18.91 -3.63 -0.82
CA VAL A 128 -18.24 -2.43 -0.30
C VAL A 128 -17.90 -2.59 1.18
N PRO A 129 -17.07 -1.72 1.79
CA PRO A 129 -16.81 -1.78 3.23
C PRO A 129 -18.13 -1.78 4.04
N GLY A 130 -18.19 -2.67 5.03
CA GLY A 130 -19.39 -2.91 5.85
C GLY A 130 -20.28 -4.05 5.35
N ASP A 131 -20.11 -4.53 4.12
CA ASP A 131 -20.85 -5.70 3.62
C ASP A 131 -20.30 -7.02 4.20
N MET A 132 -21.18 -8.01 4.39
CA MET A 132 -20.85 -9.32 4.99
C MET A 132 -19.74 -10.08 4.25
N LEU A 133 -19.64 -9.90 2.93
CA LEU A 133 -18.66 -10.59 2.09
C LEU A 133 -17.38 -9.80 1.84
N TYR A 134 -17.28 -8.57 2.36
CA TYR A 134 -16.10 -7.72 2.19
C TYR A 134 -14.80 -8.34 2.72
N PRO A 135 -14.78 -9.08 3.86
CA PRO A 135 -13.56 -9.75 4.32
C PRO A 135 -13.02 -10.80 3.34
N VAL A 136 -13.87 -11.37 2.48
CA VAL A 136 -13.44 -12.33 1.44
C VAL A 136 -12.70 -11.59 0.32
N LYS A 137 -13.12 -10.38 0.00
CA LYS A 137 -12.44 -9.51 -0.95
C LYS A 137 -11.03 -9.16 -0.45
N GLU A 138 -10.89 -8.73 0.79
CA GLU A 138 -9.59 -8.44 1.41
C GLU A 138 -8.63 -9.64 1.38
N MET A 139 -9.17 -10.84 1.66
CA MET A 139 -8.37 -12.07 1.59
C MET A 139 -7.87 -12.33 0.17
N ARG A 140 -8.71 -12.09 -0.85
CA ARG A 140 -8.34 -12.23 -2.25
C ARG A 140 -7.23 -11.24 -2.63
N GLU A 141 -7.35 -9.98 -2.21
CA GLU A 141 -6.33 -8.95 -2.43
C GLU A 141 -4.98 -9.36 -1.83
N GLY A 142 -4.98 -9.88 -0.59
CA GLY A 142 -3.77 -10.39 0.06
C GLY A 142 -3.12 -11.58 -0.67
N VAL A 143 -3.93 -12.49 -1.24
CA VAL A 143 -3.39 -13.60 -2.05
C VAL A 143 -2.83 -13.09 -3.37
N GLN A 144 -3.51 -12.15 -4.02
CA GLN A 144 -3.02 -11.52 -5.25
C GLN A 144 -1.66 -10.84 -5.03
N LEU A 145 -1.50 -10.07 -3.94
CA LEU A 145 -0.22 -9.48 -3.56
C LEU A 145 0.85 -10.54 -3.25
N TRP A 146 0.48 -11.66 -2.63
CA TRP A 146 1.42 -12.74 -2.33
C TRP A 146 1.99 -13.39 -3.61
N PHE A 147 1.21 -13.44 -4.69
CA PHE A 147 1.65 -13.92 -5.99
C PHE A 147 2.39 -12.85 -6.82
N ALA A 148 2.15 -11.57 -6.56
CA ALA A 148 2.87 -10.44 -7.18
C ALA A 148 4.31 -10.35 -6.65
N ARG A 149 5.21 -11.15 -7.24
CA ARG A 149 6.61 -11.26 -6.80
C ARG A 149 7.53 -10.17 -7.36
N SER A 150 7.17 -9.56 -8.47
CA SER A 150 7.99 -8.55 -9.13
C SER A 150 7.51 -7.13 -8.78
N PRO A 151 8.39 -6.11 -8.79
CA PRO A 151 8.01 -4.72 -8.58
C PRO A 151 6.92 -4.23 -9.55
N GLU A 152 7.01 -4.64 -10.81
CA GLU A 152 6.08 -4.33 -11.89
C GLU A 152 4.68 -4.86 -11.56
N ALA A 153 4.59 -6.14 -11.20
CA ALA A 153 3.34 -6.78 -10.80
C ALA A 153 2.73 -6.16 -9.53
N LYS A 154 3.57 -5.65 -8.61
CA LYS A 154 3.10 -4.96 -7.41
C LYS A 154 2.56 -3.57 -7.73
N VAL A 155 3.20 -2.82 -8.63
CA VAL A 155 2.68 -1.54 -9.13
C VAL A 155 1.29 -1.76 -9.72
N GLU A 156 1.15 -2.72 -10.65
CA GLU A 156 -0.16 -3.02 -11.25
C GLU A 156 -1.21 -3.42 -10.21
N MET A 157 -0.84 -4.23 -9.22
CA MET A 157 -1.79 -4.67 -8.19
C MET A 157 -2.27 -3.53 -7.30
N TYR A 158 -1.35 -2.68 -6.81
CA TYR A 158 -1.74 -1.55 -5.98
C TYR A 158 -2.56 -0.53 -6.75
N THR A 159 -2.23 -0.25 -8.01
CA THR A 159 -3.05 0.61 -8.87
C THR A 159 -4.45 0.02 -9.08
N SER A 160 -4.56 -1.29 -9.32
CA SER A 160 -5.86 -1.95 -9.43
C SER A 160 -6.69 -1.82 -8.16
N PHE A 161 -6.09 -1.93 -6.98
CA PHE A 161 -6.81 -1.76 -5.71
C PHE A 161 -7.22 -0.31 -5.45
N VAL A 162 -6.40 0.67 -5.85
CA VAL A 162 -6.79 2.09 -5.83
C VAL A 162 -8.06 2.30 -6.66
N ASN A 163 -8.08 1.80 -7.90
CA ASN A 163 -9.25 1.91 -8.77
C ASN A 163 -10.48 1.25 -8.13
N GLU A 164 -10.32 0.05 -7.56
CA GLU A 164 -11.40 -0.66 -6.89
C GLU A 164 -11.95 0.12 -5.68
N ARG A 165 -11.09 0.71 -4.86
CA ARG A 165 -11.52 1.56 -3.73
C ARG A 165 -12.27 2.80 -4.22
N VAL A 166 -11.85 3.42 -5.31
CA VAL A 166 -12.52 4.59 -5.87
C VAL A 166 -13.90 4.23 -6.46
N GLU A 167 -14.01 3.08 -7.11
CA GLU A 167 -15.31 2.55 -7.53
C GLU A 167 -16.25 2.26 -6.35
N GLU A 168 -15.73 1.68 -5.27
CA GLU A 168 -16.50 1.44 -4.04
C GLU A 168 -16.99 2.76 -3.42
N VAL A 169 -16.12 3.78 -3.37
CA VAL A 169 -16.47 5.12 -2.89
C VAL A 169 -17.57 5.74 -3.74
N SER A 170 -17.45 5.72 -5.07
CA SER A 170 -18.50 6.24 -5.95
C SER A 170 -19.83 5.50 -5.78
N LYS A 171 -19.80 4.16 -5.70
CA LYS A 171 -21.00 3.35 -5.43
C LYS A 171 -21.65 3.67 -4.09
N MET A 172 -20.87 4.10 -3.09
CA MET A 172 -21.39 4.49 -1.78
C MET A 172 -21.87 5.95 -1.74
N ALA A 173 -21.19 6.85 -2.43
CA ALA A 173 -21.56 8.26 -2.55
C ALA A 173 -22.88 8.44 -3.29
N ALA A 174 -23.13 7.61 -4.33
CA ALA A 174 -24.37 7.63 -5.10
C ALA A 174 -25.61 7.08 -4.35
N ARG A 175 -25.45 6.55 -3.12
CA ARG A 175 -26.57 6.03 -2.32
C ARG A 175 -27.32 7.17 -1.64
N GLU A 176 -28.65 7.07 -1.59
CA GLU A 176 -29.51 8.06 -0.89
C GLU A 176 -29.10 8.27 0.58
N GLN A 177 -28.58 7.22 1.22
CA GLN A 177 -27.99 7.29 2.56
C GLN A 177 -26.55 6.82 2.52
N ALA A 178 -25.64 7.76 2.21
CA ALA A 178 -24.20 7.52 2.20
C ALA A 178 -23.70 7.12 3.59
N ASN A 179 -23.01 5.97 3.67
CA ASN A 179 -22.34 5.53 4.87
C ASN A 179 -20.95 6.19 4.93
N LEU A 180 -20.85 7.33 5.62
CA LEU A 180 -19.63 8.13 5.69
C LEU A 180 -18.45 7.37 6.32
N ASP A 181 -18.72 6.48 7.29
CA ASP A 181 -17.67 5.65 7.91
C ASP A 181 -17.09 4.66 6.88
N ALA A 182 -17.95 3.98 6.12
CA ALA A 182 -17.52 3.06 5.07
C ALA A 182 -16.76 3.77 3.93
N ILE A 183 -17.19 4.99 3.57
CA ILE A 183 -16.49 5.83 2.58
C ILE A 183 -15.11 6.23 3.12
N SER A 184 -15.04 6.69 4.37
CA SER A 184 -13.76 7.05 5.00
C SER A 184 -12.81 5.86 5.07
N ASP A 185 -13.31 4.68 5.42
CA ASP A 185 -12.54 3.42 5.43
C ASP A 185 -12.00 3.06 4.04
N ALA A 186 -12.81 3.20 2.99
CA ALA A 186 -12.37 2.95 1.61
C ALA A 186 -11.27 3.94 1.18
N LEU A 187 -11.44 5.22 1.49
CA LEU A 187 -10.46 6.28 1.16
C LEU A 187 -9.16 6.13 1.95
N ALA A 188 -9.22 5.69 3.21
CA ALA A 188 -8.03 5.38 4.00
C ALA A 188 -7.25 4.21 3.39
N ARG A 189 -7.92 3.13 3.00
CA ARG A 189 -7.29 1.99 2.32
C ARG A 189 -6.70 2.34 0.97
N MET A 190 -7.38 3.21 0.23
CA MET A 190 -6.83 3.74 -1.03
C MET A 190 -5.49 4.43 -0.79
N GLN A 191 -5.40 5.28 0.25
CA GLN A 191 -4.15 5.94 0.62
C GLN A 191 -3.05 4.95 1.05
N GLU A 192 -3.42 3.87 1.75
CA GLU A 192 -2.50 2.77 2.06
C GLU A 192 -1.94 2.12 0.79
N HIS A 193 -2.78 1.85 -0.22
CA HIS A 193 -2.34 1.29 -1.50
C HIS A 193 -1.43 2.27 -2.28
N LEU A 194 -1.75 3.56 -2.30
CA LEU A 194 -0.91 4.59 -2.93
C LEU A 194 0.46 4.70 -2.25
N THR A 195 0.48 4.63 -0.92
CA THR A 195 1.73 4.63 -0.15
C THR A 195 2.55 3.38 -0.43
N ALA A 196 1.92 2.21 -0.46
CA ALA A 196 2.59 0.96 -0.78
C ALA A 196 3.14 0.94 -2.22
N LEU A 197 2.40 1.53 -3.18
CA LEU A 197 2.87 1.75 -4.55
C LEU A 197 4.13 2.62 -4.56
N ASN A 198 4.12 3.78 -3.90
CA ASN A 198 5.28 4.68 -3.83
C ASN A 198 6.50 4.00 -3.22
N VAL A 199 6.31 3.16 -2.20
CA VAL A 199 7.37 2.36 -1.58
C VAL A 199 8.00 1.36 -2.57
N VAL A 200 7.19 0.72 -3.43
CA VAL A 200 7.69 -0.19 -4.47
C VAL A 200 8.49 0.57 -5.52
N VAL A 201 7.96 1.72 -5.98
CA VAL A 201 8.61 2.59 -6.97
C VAL A 201 9.96 3.06 -6.46
N ASP A 202 10.00 3.62 -5.25
CA ASP A 202 11.23 4.11 -4.62
C ASP A 202 12.24 2.99 -4.36
N GLY A 203 11.73 1.78 -4.05
CA GLY A 203 12.53 0.58 -3.91
C GLY A 203 13.27 0.22 -5.20
N LYS A 204 12.56 0.16 -6.32
CA LYS A 204 13.13 -0.16 -7.64
C LYS A 204 14.09 0.94 -8.10
N LEU A 205 13.69 2.21 -8.00
CA LEU A 205 14.53 3.34 -8.41
C LEU A 205 15.84 3.41 -7.62
N ALA A 206 15.80 3.15 -6.30
CA ALA A 206 17.02 3.20 -5.50
C ALA A 206 17.98 2.02 -5.76
N LEU A 207 17.51 0.97 -6.46
CA LEU A 207 18.32 -0.15 -6.93
C LEU A 207 18.74 -0.01 -8.39
N SER A 208 18.37 1.08 -9.09
CA SER A 208 18.63 1.26 -10.54
C SER A 208 20.11 1.17 -10.94
N ASN A 209 21.02 1.57 -10.04
CA ASN A 209 22.47 1.46 -10.24
C ASN A 209 23.00 0.00 -10.21
N VAL A 210 22.19 -0.95 -9.74
CA VAL A 210 22.55 -2.37 -9.54
C VAL A 210 21.66 -3.30 -10.36
N GLU A 211 20.38 -2.96 -10.49
CA GLU A 211 19.37 -3.68 -11.25
C GLU A 211 18.81 -2.74 -12.32
N ARG A 212 19.00 -3.09 -13.59
CA ARG A 212 18.49 -2.28 -14.70
C ARG A 212 16.97 -2.20 -14.62
N ILE A 213 16.45 -1.00 -14.80
CA ILE A 213 15.01 -0.81 -14.97
C ILE A 213 14.64 -1.32 -16.36
N ASP A 214 13.85 -2.39 -16.39
CA ASP A 214 13.36 -3.01 -17.61
C ASP A 214 12.14 -2.28 -18.19
N SER A 215 11.77 -2.64 -19.42
CA SER A 215 10.61 -2.07 -20.12
C SER A 215 9.29 -2.34 -19.42
N ASP A 216 9.17 -3.49 -18.77
CA ASP A 216 7.94 -3.95 -18.14
C ASP A 216 7.60 -3.07 -16.93
N PHE A 217 8.64 -2.62 -16.20
CA PHE A 217 8.47 -1.64 -15.12
C PHE A 217 8.06 -0.27 -15.63
N VAL A 218 8.66 0.20 -16.72
CA VAL A 218 8.26 1.47 -17.33
C VAL A 218 6.81 1.42 -17.83
N GLU A 219 6.41 0.31 -18.46
CA GLU A 219 5.03 0.09 -18.91
C GLU A 219 4.05 0.09 -17.73
N ALA A 220 4.39 -0.60 -16.63
CA ALA A 220 3.58 -0.61 -15.42
C ALA A 220 3.40 0.80 -14.81
N LEU A 221 4.45 1.63 -14.80
CA LEU A 221 4.35 3.02 -14.32
C LEU A 221 3.48 3.89 -15.23
N GLN A 222 3.64 3.78 -16.56
CA GLN A 222 2.83 4.53 -17.53
C GLN A 222 1.34 4.18 -17.41
N LYS A 223 1.04 2.89 -17.30
CA LYS A 223 -0.31 2.40 -17.05
C LYS A 223 -0.86 2.92 -15.72
N SER A 224 -0.02 2.93 -14.68
CA SER A 224 -0.40 3.42 -13.36
C SER A 224 -0.83 4.89 -13.38
N ILE A 225 -0.13 5.77 -14.11
CA ILE A 225 -0.54 7.19 -14.21
C ILE A 225 -1.90 7.32 -14.89
N ALA A 226 -2.13 6.62 -16.00
CA ALA A 226 -3.39 6.69 -16.73
C ALA A 226 -4.57 6.23 -15.86
N GLU A 227 -4.38 5.13 -15.12
CA GLU A 227 -5.38 4.60 -14.19
C GLU A 227 -5.63 5.52 -13.00
N GLN A 228 -4.58 6.07 -12.38
CA GLN A 228 -4.72 7.05 -11.30
C GLN A 228 -5.46 8.31 -11.78
N GLY A 229 -5.21 8.78 -13.00
CA GLY A 229 -5.93 9.92 -13.58
C GLY A 229 -7.43 9.65 -13.73
N ALA A 230 -7.81 8.45 -14.18
CA ALA A 230 -9.20 8.03 -14.25
C ALA A 230 -9.83 7.93 -12.85
N ALA A 231 -9.11 7.40 -11.87
CA ALA A 231 -9.53 7.33 -10.49
C ALA A 231 -9.76 8.71 -9.87
N GLY A 232 -8.87 9.68 -10.11
CA GLY A 232 -9.03 11.08 -9.67
C GLY A 232 -10.35 11.69 -10.15
N ASN A 233 -10.64 11.59 -11.45
CA ASN A 233 -11.89 12.12 -12.04
C ASN A 233 -13.15 11.48 -11.43
N LEU A 234 -13.10 10.17 -11.16
CA LEU A 234 -14.23 9.45 -10.57
C LEU A 234 -14.44 9.84 -9.09
N LEU A 235 -13.35 10.09 -8.38
CA LEU A 235 -13.38 10.56 -7.00
C LEU A 235 -13.88 12.01 -6.89
N GLU A 236 -13.51 12.88 -7.83
CA GLU A 236 -14.06 14.23 -7.95
C GLU A 236 -15.57 14.21 -8.21
N THR A 237 -16.04 13.31 -9.09
CA THR A 237 -17.47 13.13 -9.33
C THR A 237 -18.19 12.68 -8.05
N ALA A 238 -17.62 11.71 -7.33
CA ALA A 238 -18.19 11.22 -6.08
C ALA A 238 -18.18 12.27 -4.95
N LEU A 239 -17.23 13.21 -4.96
CA LEU A 239 -17.19 14.34 -4.02
C LEU A 239 -18.40 15.28 -4.18
N GLU A 240 -18.93 15.43 -5.39
CA GLU A 240 -20.12 16.25 -5.64
C GLU A 240 -21.40 15.64 -5.03
N GLU A 241 -21.46 14.31 -4.96
CA GLU A 241 -22.62 13.56 -4.46
C GLU A 241 -22.63 13.41 -2.93
N VAL A 242 -21.47 13.54 -2.27
CA VAL A 242 -21.33 13.25 -0.84
C VAL A 242 -21.72 14.44 0.07
N PRO A 243 -22.34 14.19 1.24
CA PRO A 243 -22.61 15.24 2.23
C PRO A 243 -21.36 16.01 2.68
N THR A 244 -21.56 17.25 3.17
CA THR A 244 -20.45 18.13 3.57
C THR A 244 -19.52 17.53 4.61
N GLU A 245 -20.03 16.64 5.47
CA GLU A 245 -19.26 15.94 6.51
C GLU A 245 -18.21 14.99 5.91
N GLY A 246 -18.44 14.43 4.72
CA GLY A 246 -17.52 13.50 4.05
C GLY A 246 -16.38 14.18 3.30
N ARG A 247 -16.53 15.46 2.93
CA ARG A 247 -15.61 16.20 2.04
C ARG A 247 -14.14 16.21 2.47
N PRO A 248 -13.79 16.33 3.77
CA PRO A 248 -12.39 16.31 4.18
C PRO A 248 -11.66 15.02 3.78
N ALA A 249 -12.32 13.86 3.89
CA ALA A 249 -11.72 12.57 3.53
C ALA A 249 -11.41 12.48 2.03
N PHE A 250 -12.30 13.03 1.19
CA PHE A 250 -12.08 13.11 -0.26
C PHE A 250 -10.95 14.07 -0.62
N SER A 251 -10.86 15.22 0.04
CA SER A 251 -9.76 16.17 -0.20
C SER A 251 -8.40 15.54 0.09
N ASN A 252 -8.28 14.83 1.22
CA ASN A 252 -7.05 14.12 1.57
C ASN A 252 -6.71 13.02 0.56
N ALA A 253 -7.73 12.29 0.12
CA ALA A 253 -7.62 11.24 -0.88
C ALA A 253 -7.19 11.74 -2.27
N LEU A 254 -7.74 12.88 -2.73
CA LEU A 254 -7.35 13.54 -3.97
C LEU A 254 -5.90 14.05 -3.90
N ASN A 255 -5.52 14.66 -2.78
CA ASN A 255 -4.13 15.09 -2.56
C ASN A 255 -3.16 13.91 -2.61
N ALA A 256 -3.49 12.80 -1.93
CA ALA A 256 -2.66 11.60 -1.94
C ALA A 256 -2.51 11.01 -3.36
N LEU A 257 -3.57 11.05 -4.16
CA LEU A 257 -3.55 10.59 -5.54
C LEU A 257 -2.68 11.50 -6.42
N GLN A 258 -2.79 12.82 -6.26
CA GLN A 258 -1.91 13.78 -6.95
C GLN A 258 -0.43 13.56 -6.57
N THR A 259 -0.12 13.42 -5.28
CA THR A 259 1.25 13.14 -4.82
C THR A 259 1.80 11.84 -5.40
N ALA A 260 0.97 10.80 -5.49
CA ALA A 260 1.37 9.54 -6.11
C ALA A 260 1.62 9.68 -7.62
N GLN A 261 0.80 10.43 -8.34
CA GLN A 261 1.02 10.71 -9.77
C GLN A 261 2.34 11.46 -10.00
N GLU A 262 2.57 12.55 -9.29
CA GLU A 262 3.82 13.32 -9.37
C GLU A 262 5.05 12.46 -9.08
N ARG A 263 4.91 11.50 -8.16
CA ARG A 263 5.98 10.55 -7.83
C ARG A 263 6.26 9.57 -8.97
N VAL A 264 5.23 9.04 -9.61
CA VAL A 264 5.37 8.13 -10.75
C VAL A 264 5.90 8.87 -11.99
N ASP A 265 5.48 10.11 -12.22
CA ASP A 265 6.02 10.97 -13.28
C ASP A 265 7.52 11.23 -13.07
N SER A 266 7.91 11.63 -11.86
CA SER A 266 9.31 11.82 -11.49
C SER A 266 10.13 10.54 -11.67
N ALA A 267 9.53 9.38 -11.38
CA ALA A 267 10.16 8.09 -11.61
C ALA A 267 10.44 7.87 -13.10
N LEU A 268 9.44 8.09 -13.96
CA LEU A 268 9.58 7.94 -15.41
C LEU A 268 10.63 8.88 -16.01
N GLU A 269 10.70 10.13 -15.56
CA GLU A 269 11.74 11.07 -15.98
C GLU A 269 13.14 10.57 -15.60
N THR A 270 13.29 10.05 -14.38
CA THR A 270 14.55 9.49 -13.88
C THR A 270 14.99 8.30 -14.75
N VAL A 271 14.06 7.41 -15.12
CA VAL A 271 14.36 6.29 -16.01
C VAL A 271 14.77 6.80 -17.40
N GLY A 272 14.03 7.76 -17.95
CA GLY A 272 14.30 8.35 -19.26
C GLY A 272 15.69 8.99 -19.36
N GLN A 273 16.13 9.72 -18.33
CA GLN A 273 17.47 10.32 -18.29
C GLN A 273 18.59 9.28 -18.17
N SER A 274 18.35 8.18 -17.44
CA SER A 274 19.34 7.11 -17.29
C SER A 274 19.61 6.33 -18.59
N GLY A 275 18.62 6.21 -19.47
CA GLY A 275 18.75 5.54 -20.77
C GLY A 275 19.46 6.33 -21.87
N PHE A 276 19.71 7.63 -21.66
CA PHE A 276 20.46 8.49 -22.60
C PHE A 276 21.97 8.54 -22.34
N ASN A 277 22.45 7.97 -21.23
CA ASN A 277 23.86 8.00 -20.82
C ASN A 277 24.63 6.68 -21.09
N ASP A 278 24.00 5.71 -21.76
CA ASP A 278 24.61 4.48 -22.30
C ASP A 278 24.71 4.57 -23.84
#